data_AF-A0A957S679-F1
#
_entry.id   AF-A0A957S679-F1
#
_cell.length_a   1.000
_cell.length_b   1.000
_cell.length_c   1.000
_cell.angle_alpha   90.00
_cell.angle_beta   90.00
_cell.angle_gamma   90.00
#
_symmetry.space_group_name_H-M   'P 1'
#
loop_
_entity.id
_entity.type
_entity.pdbx_description
1 polymer ?
#
loop_
_entity_poly.entity_id
_entity_poly.type
_entity_poly.pdbx_seq_one_letter_code
_entity_poly.pdbx_strand_id
1 'polypeptide(L)' 'MSELLFETERLIGRRMAADDAAAMHAVYGDVDAMAFVGDGAALSLEECEGWIDITHRNYERRGYG' A
#
# COMPACT_ATOMS: atom_id res chain seq x y z
N MET A 1 -4.13 -12.62 -7.48
CA MET A 1 -4.91 -11.53 -8.12
C MET A 1 -5.83 -10.93 -7.10
N SER A 2 -5.77 -9.63 -6.88
CA SER A 2 -6.56 -8.94 -5.85
C SER A 2 -7.97 -8.55 -6.34
N GLU A 3 -8.89 -8.31 -5.41
CA GLU A 3 -10.28 -7.92 -5.68
C GLU A 3 -10.37 -6.53 -6.32
N LEU A 4 -10.96 -6.44 -7.53
CA LEU A 4 -11.25 -5.18 -8.20
C LEU A 4 -12.42 -4.46 -7.50
N LEU A 5 -12.25 -3.18 -7.20
CA LEU A 5 -13.24 -2.34 -6.50
C LEU A 5 -13.91 -1.33 -7.44
N PHE A 6 -13.13 -0.72 -8.33
CA PHE A 6 -13.64 0.20 -9.36
C PHE A 6 -12.65 0.32 -10.52
N GLU A 7 -13.13 0.85 -11.64
CA GLU A 7 -12.34 1.13 -12.82
C GLU A 7 -12.67 2.53 -13.33
N THR A 8 -11.68 3.18 -13.91
CA THR A 8 -11.79 4.46 -14.62
C THR A 8 -11.27 4.26 -16.04
N GLU A 9 -11.37 5.28 -16.88
CA GLU A 9 -10.84 5.23 -18.25
C GLU A 9 -9.34 4.86 -18.32
N ARG A 10 -8.56 5.16 -17.28
CA ARG A 10 -7.10 4.98 -17.29
C ARG A 10 -6.55 4.04 -16.24
N LEU A 11 -7.33 3.69 -15.21
CA LEU A 11 -6.83 3.02 -14.01
C LEU A 11 -7.85 2.07 -13.41
N ILE A 12 -7.34 1.04 -12.73
CA ILE A 12 -8.11 0.15 -11.87
C ILE A 12 -7.81 0.45 -10.39
N GLY A 13 -8.85 0.48 -9.57
CA GLY A 13 -8.75 0.46 -8.12
C GLY A 13 -9.07 -0.94 -7.62
N ARG A 14 -8.13 -1.59 -6.96
CA ARG A 14 -8.26 -2.94 -6.40
C ARG A 14 -7.76 -2.97 -4.96
N ARG A 15 -8.15 -3.98 -4.19
CA ARG A 15 -7.53 -4.21 -2.87
C ARG A 15 -6.03 -4.41 -3.02
N MET A 16 -5.27 -4.07 -1.98
CA MET A 16 -3.86 -4.44 -1.91
C MET A 16 -3.71 -5.97 -1.86
N ALA A 17 -2.61 -6.47 -2.43
CA ALA A 17 -2.18 -7.85 -2.34
C ALA A 17 -0.69 -7.91 -1.96
N ALA A 18 -0.24 -9.08 -1.49
CA ALA A 18 1.13 -9.27 -1.01
C ALA A 18 2.20 -8.92 -2.07
N ASP A 19 1.91 -9.12 -3.35
CA ASP A 19 2.82 -8.80 -4.45
C ASP A 19 2.94 -7.28 -4.74
N ASP A 20 2.16 -6.44 -4.06
CA ASP A 20 2.26 -4.98 -4.16
C ASP A 20 3.43 -4.42 -3.35
N ALA A 21 4.06 -5.19 -2.46
CA ALA A 21 5.09 -4.71 -1.55
C ALA A 21 6.25 -4.02 -2.28
N ALA A 22 6.72 -4.60 -3.39
CA ALA A 22 7.79 -4.02 -4.20
C ALA A 22 7.38 -2.70 -4.86
N ALA A 23 6.15 -2.61 -5.37
CA ALA A 23 5.61 -1.38 -5.96
C ALA A 23 5.37 -0.29 -4.90
N MET A 24 4.91 -0.69 -3.71
CA MET A 24 4.78 0.21 -2.55
C MET A 24 6.15 0.74 -2.13
N HIS A 25 7.17 -0.12 -2.00
CA HIS A 25 8.52 0.29 -1.62
C HIS A 25 9.16 1.22 -2.66
N ALA A 26 8.85 1.06 -3.96
CA ALA A 26 9.32 1.99 -4.99
C ALA A 26 8.81 3.43 -4.81
N VAL A 27 7.76 3.64 -3.99
CA VAL A 27 7.22 4.96 -3.65
C VAL A 27 7.55 5.34 -2.21
N TYR A 28 7.20 4.48 -1.25
CA TYR A 28 7.37 4.75 0.18
C TYR A 28 8.82 4.57 0.68
N GLY A 29 9.69 3.93 -0.10
CA GLY A 29 11.13 3.86 0.17
C GLY A 29 11.91 5.07 -0.33
N ASP A 30 11.25 6.00 -1.03
CA ASP A 30 11.87 7.25 -1.49
C ASP A 30 11.83 8.30 -0.37
N VAL A 31 13.01 8.65 0.14
CA VAL A 31 13.16 9.63 1.24
C VAL A 31 12.70 11.03 0.84
N ASP A 32 12.88 11.43 -0.42
CA ASP A 32 12.48 12.77 -0.88
C ASP A 32 10.95 12.86 -0.97
N ALA A 33 10.31 11.77 -1.41
CA ALA A 33 8.86 11.67 -1.41
C ALA A 33 8.28 11.62 0.02
N MET A 34 8.90 10.83 0.90
CA MET A 34 8.39 10.62 2.26
C MET A 34 8.59 11.81 3.19
N ALA A 35 9.45 12.77 2.87
CA ALA A 35 9.64 14.00 3.64
C ALA A 35 8.33 14.76 3.95
N PHE A 36 7.26 14.53 3.18
CA PHE A 36 5.94 15.16 3.34
C PHE A 36 4.85 14.22 3.86
N VAL A 37 5.17 12.97 4.21
CA VAL A 37 4.23 11.92 4.61
C VAL A 37 4.55 11.44 6.02
N GLY A 38 3.54 11.37 6.89
CA GLY A 38 3.67 10.77 8.22
C GLY A 38 4.77 11.46 9.07
N ASP A 39 5.77 10.68 9.47
CA ASP A 39 6.92 11.11 10.26
C ASP A 39 8.14 11.52 9.40
N GLY A 40 8.02 11.51 8.08
CA GLY A 40 9.11 11.86 7.16
C GLY A 40 10.05 10.70 6.83
N ALA A 41 9.83 9.50 7.38
CA ALA A 41 10.74 8.37 7.20
C ALA A 41 10.36 7.49 6.00
N ALA A 42 11.37 7.13 5.20
CA ALA A 42 11.23 6.12 4.16
C ALA A 42 11.04 4.73 4.77
N LEU A 43 10.12 3.95 4.20
CA LEU A 43 9.88 2.57 4.59
C LEU A 43 10.86 1.62 3.89
N SER A 44 11.31 0.59 4.60
CA SER A 44 11.94 -0.58 4.02
C SER A 44 10.92 -1.51 3.35
N LEU A 45 11.40 -2.45 2.53
CA LEU A 45 10.54 -3.44 1.88
C LEU A 45 9.78 -4.32 2.90
N GLU A 46 10.45 -4.73 3.98
CA GLU A 46 9.84 -5.53 5.07
C GLU A 46 8.72 -4.74 5.77
N GLU A 47 8.91 -3.43 5.98
CA GLU A 47 7.86 -2.58 6.54
C GLU A 47 6.68 -2.43 5.58
N CYS A 48 6.92 -2.35 4.26
CA CYS A 48 5.84 -2.36 3.27
C CYS A 48 5.04 -3.67 3.29
N GLU A 49 5.69 -4.82 3.41
CA GLU A 49 5.03 -6.13 3.60
C GLU A 49 4.17 -6.13 4.88
N GLY A 50 4.73 -5.64 5.99
CA GLY A 50 4.01 -5.50 7.26
C GLY A 50 2.79 -4.57 7.16
N TRP A 51 2.88 -3.49 6.38
CA TRP A 51 1.76 -2.60 6.12
C TRP A 51 0.65 -3.27 5.32
N ILE A 52 0.99 -4.09 4.31
CA ILE A 52 0.00 -4.88 3.57
C ILE A 52 -0.77 -5.80 4.53
N ASP A 53 -0.08 -6.47 5.45
CA ASP A 53 -0.72 -7.32 6.46
C ASP A 53 -1.65 -6.52 7.40
N ILE A 54 -1.22 -5.33 7.83
CA ILE A 54 -2.07 -4.43 8.64
C ILE A 54 -3.34 -4.05 7.86
N THR A 55 -3.19 -3.66 6.59
CA THR A 55 -4.30 -3.27 5.72
C THR A 55 -5.27 -4.44 5.48
N HIS A 56 -4.78 -5.67 5.26
CA HIS A 56 -5.64 -6.85 5.16
C HIS A 56 -6.44 -7.09 6.44
N ARG A 57 -5.81 -7.01 7.61
CA ARG A 57 -6.51 -7.11 8.90
C ARG A 57 -7.55 -6.00 9.09
N ASN A 58 -7.27 -4.79 8.61
CA ASN A 58 -8.21 -3.68 8.67
C ASN A 58 -9.42 -3.92 7.75
N TYR A 59 -9.23 -4.45 6.53
CA TYR A 59 -10.33 -4.83 5.66
C TYR A 59 -11.28 -5.83 6.35
N GLU A 60 -10.74 -6.85 7.02
CA GLU A 60 -11.55 -7.86 7.72
C GLU A 60 -12.31 -7.28 8.93
N ARG A 61 -11.65 -6.40 9.71
CA ARG A 61 -12.19 -5.93 10.99
C ARG A 61 -13.06 -4.68 10.87
N ARG A 62 -12.78 -3.83 9.88
CA ARG A 62 -13.33 -2.47 9.76
C ARG A 62 -14.03 -2.23 8.43
N GLY A 63 -13.82 -3.11 7.43
CA GLY A 63 -14.34 -2.91 6.08
C GLY A 63 -13.57 -1.89 5.25
N TYR A 64 -12.49 -1.31 5.78
CA TYR A 64 -11.58 -0.39 5.08
C TYR A 64 -10.15 -0.56 5.58
N GLY A 65 -9.18 -0.15 4.76
CA GLY A 65 -7.74 -0.34 4.95
C GLY A 65 -7.07 0.87 5.54
#